data_AF-A0A853GFE9-F1
#
_entry.id   AF-A0A853GFE9-F1
#
_cell.length_a   1.000
_cell.length_b   1.000
_cell.length_c   1.000
_cell.angle_alpha   90.00
_cell.angle_beta   90.00
_cell.angle_gamma   90.00
#
_symmetry.space_group_name_H-M   'P 1'
#
loop_
_entity.id
_entity.type
_entity.pdbx_description
1 polymer ?
#
loop_
_entity_poly.entity_id
_entity_poly.type
_entity_poly.pdbx_seq_one_letter_code
_entity_poly.pdbx_strand_id
1 'polypeptide(L)'
;MTTACTTWTPRMLSILRIVSAYLLVVHGTAKLLGIPHVAMFDGLQINSIYGIAGLIELIFGALLLVGLFSRVSAFIASGFTAAAYFIGHVATKGSLLLPILNGGETAVLFCFIFLYLAVSGPGPWSLDAMRKTSKQS
;
A
#
# COMPACT_ATOMS: atom_id res chain seq x y z
N MET A 1 -26.63 0.01 -17.38
CA MET A 1 -25.79 -0.55 -16.30
C MET A 1 -26.73 -1.02 -15.19
N THR A 2 -26.64 -2.28 -14.76
CA THR A 2 -27.47 -2.83 -13.68
C THR A 2 -27.21 -2.11 -12.35
N THR A 3 -28.25 -1.76 -11.60
CA THR A 3 -28.23 -0.94 -10.37
C THR A 3 -27.28 -1.46 -9.28
N ALA A 4 -27.00 -2.78 -9.29
CA ALA A 4 -26.03 -3.38 -8.38
C ALA A 4 -24.60 -2.90 -8.66
N CYS A 5 -24.22 -2.73 -9.93
CA CYS A 5 -22.85 -2.35 -10.32
C CYS A 5 -22.53 -0.90 -9.92
N THR A 6 -23.50 0.02 -10.03
CA THR A 6 -23.31 1.43 -9.65
C THR A 6 -23.16 1.63 -8.14
N THR A 7 -23.81 0.79 -7.34
CA THR A 7 -23.75 0.86 -5.86
C THR A 7 -22.50 0.18 -5.31
N TRP A 8 -22.15 -1.00 -5.83
CA TRP A 8 -21.08 -1.82 -5.27
C TRP A 8 -19.69 -1.46 -5.78
N THR A 9 -19.53 -0.99 -7.03
CA THR A 9 -18.23 -0.57 -7.57
C THR A 9 -17.47 0.40 -6.64
N PRO A 10 -18.06 1.52 -6.18
CA PRO A 10 -17.36 2.42 -5.28
C PRO A 10 -17.07 1.80 -3.90
N ARG A 11 -17.93 0.91 -3.39
CA ARG A 11 -17.69 0.20 -2.12
C ARG A 11 -16.55 -0.81 -2.22
N MET A 12 -16.49 -1.57 -3.32
CA MET A 12 -15.40 -2.50 -3.60
C MET A 12 -14.07 -1.76 -3.76
N LEU A 13 -14.07 -0.54 -4.31
CA LEU A 13 -12.90 0.32 -4.33
C LEU A 13 -12.39 0.64 -2.91
N SER A 14 -13.29 0.95 -1.98
CA SER A 14 -12.91 1.14 -0.57
C SER A 14 -12.38 -0.14 0.07
N ILE A 15 -12.97 -1.29 -0.22
CA ILE A 15 -12.49 -2.59 0.30
C ILE A 15 -11.08 -2.88 -0.22
N LEU A 16 -10.84 -2.72 -1.53
CA LEU A 16 -9.52 -2.88 -2.12
C LEU A 16 -8.49 -1.97 -1.43
N ARG A 17 -8.83 -0.68 -1.24
CA ARG A 17 -7.98 0.27 -0.53
C ARG A 17 -7.65 -0.21 0.88
N ILE A 18 -8.66 -0.60 1.67
CA ILE A 18 -8.51 -1.02 3.06
C ILE A 18 -7.63 -2.27 3.16
N VAL A 19 -7.91 -3.31 2.37
CA VAL A 19 -7.17 -4.58 2.42
C VAL A 19 -5.73 -4.38 1.99
N SER A 20 -5.48 -3.70 0.86
CA SER A 20 -4.11 -3.47 0.39
C SER A 20 -3.32 -2.56 1.33
N ALA A 21 -3.94 -1.54 1.90
CA ALA A 21 -3.31 -0.68 2.89
C ALA A 21 -3.01 -1.41 4.20
N TYR A 22 -3.93 -2.26 4.66
CA TYR A 22 -3.73 -3.11 5.84
C TYR A 22 -2.51 -4.01 5.66
N LEU A 23 -2.40 -4.70 4.52
CA LEU A 23 -1.24 -5.56 4.25
C LEU A 23 0.07 -4.77 4.18
N LEU A 24 0.05 -3.53 3.64
CA LEU A 24 1.21 -2.65 3.67
C LEU A 24 1.60 -2.26 5.11
N VAL A 25 0.61 -1.95 5.97
CA VAL A 25 0.84 -1.69 7.40
C VAL A 25 1.47 -2.90 8.07
N VAL A 26 1.01 -4.12 7.78
CA VAL A 26 1.59 -5.35 8.34
C VAL A 26 3.07 -5.51 7.98
N HIS A 27 3.48 -5.13 6.77
CA HIS A 27 4.91 -5.09 6.41
C HIS A 27 5.69 -4.08 7.27
N GLY A 28 5.13 -2.89 7.47
CA GLY A 28 5.74 -1.86 8.32
C GLY A 28 5.82 -2.26 9.78
N THR A 29 4.78 -2.88 10.34
CA THR A 29 4.76 -3.34 11.73
C THR A 29 5.71 -4.51 11.93
N ALA A 30 5.86 -5.41 10.95
CA ALA A 30 6.86 -6.48 11.03
C ALA A 30 8.28 -5.92 11.07
N LYS A 31 8.59 -4.89 10.28
CA LYS A 31 9.93 -4.29 10.21
C LYS A 31 10.29 -3.43 11.43
N LEU A 32 9.34 -2.65 11.94
CA LEU A 32 9.63 -1.65 12.97
C LEU A 32 9.15 -2.05 14.37
N LEU A 33 8.06 -2.80 14.46
CA LEU A 33 7.46 -3.20 15.75
C LEU A 33 7.71 -4.68 16.07
N GLY A 34 8.22 -5.46 15.11
CA GLY A 34 8.42 -6.91 15.26
C GLY A 34 7.11 -7.71 15.30
N ILE A 35 6.00 -7.16 14.77
CA ILE A 35 4.67 -7.79 14.82
C ILE A 35 4.05 -7.85 13.42
N PRO A 36 3.82 -9.05 12.84
CA PRO A 36 4.29 -10.35 13.32
C PRO A 36 5.83 -10.43 13.29
N HIS A 37 6.39 -11.31 14.11
CA HIS A 37 7.83 -11.52 14.14
C HIS A 37 8.31 -12.18 12.83
N VAL A 38 9.36 -11.60 12.25
CA VAL A 38 10.03 -12.10 11.06
C VAL A 38 11.52 -12.03 11.32
N ALA A 39 12.20 -13.19 11.39
CA ALA A 39 13.62 -13.28 11.75
C ALA A 39 14.55 -12.43 10.86
N MET A 40 14.16 -12.15 9.61
CA MET A 40 14.89 -11.25 8.72
C MET A 40 15.00 -9.82 9.26
N PHE A 41 14.09 -9.40 10.13
CA PHE A 41 14.01 -8.04 10.68
C PHE A 41 14.55 -7.92 12.10
N ASP A 42 15.23 -8.95 12.62
CA ASP A 42 15.86 -8.89 13.93
C ASP A 42 17.07 -7.95 13.95
N GLY A 43 17.17 -7.14 15.02
CA GLY A 43 18.29 -6.20 15.19
C GLY A 43 18.34 -5.07 14.16
N LEU A 44 17.22 -4.78 13.49
CA LEU A 44 17.15 -3.86 12.38
C LEU A 44 17.33 -2.40 12.82
N GLN A 45 18.27 -1.70 12.18
CA GLN A 45 18.53 -0.29 12.48
C GLN A 45 17.54 0.62 11.73
N ILE A 46 17.00 1.63 12.40
CA ILE A 46 16.00 2.55 11.82
C ILE A 46 16.56 3.31 10.59
N ASN A 47 17.86 3.63 10.62
CA ASN A 47 18.57 4.29 9.52
C ASN A 47 18.96 3.34 8.36
N SER A 48 18.63 2.06 8.44
CA SER A 48 18.84 1.11 7.34
C SER A 48 17.77 1.27 6.25
N ILE A 49 18.03 0.70 5.07
CA ILE A 49 17.05 0.69 3.97
C ILE A 49 15.72 0.05 4.39
N TYR A 50 15.76 -1.00 5.22
CA TYR A 50 14.57 -1.67 5.72
C TYR A 50 13.85 -0.87 6.81
N GLY A 51 14.59 -0.07 7.60
CA GLY A 51 14.00 0.78 8.63
C GLY A 51 13.23 1.94 8.01
N ILE A 52 13.85 2.59 7.01
CA ILE A 52 13.20 3.63 6.21
C ILE A 52 12.00 3.04 5.45
N ALA A 53 12.14 1.85 4.86
CA ALA A 53 11.05 1.15 4.21
C ALA A 53 9.86 0.91 5.15
N GLY A 54 10.13 0.40 6.36
CA GLY A 54 9.10 0.18 7.37
C GLY A 54 8.38 1.47 7.78
N LEU A 55 9.10 2.60 7.87
CA LEU A 55 8.50 3.89 8.20
C LEU A 55 7.54 4.37 7.10
N ILE A 56 7.97 4.26 5.84
CA ILE A 56 7.15 4.61 4.67
C ILE A 56 5.90 3.71 4.64
N GLU A 57 6.05 2.41 4.84
CA GLU A 57 4.94 1.46 4.88
C GLU A 57 3.93 1.77 5.98
N LEU A 58 4.39 2.09 7.20
CA LEU A 58 3.51 2.46 8.29
C LEU A 58 2.77 3.77 8.01
N ILE A 59 3.48 4.82 7.59
CA ILE A 59 2.87 6.14 7.39
C ILE A 59 1.86 6.09 6.24
N PHE A 60 2.30 5.66 5.05
CA PHE A 60 1.43 5.67 3.88
C PHE A 60 0.40 4.54 3.90
N GLY A 61 0.73 3.41 4.52
CA GLY A 61 -0.24 2.35 4.81
C GLY A 61 -1.35 2.83 5.75
N ALA A 62 -1.02 3.50 6.87
CA ALA A 62 -2.02 4.01 7.80
C ALA A 62 -2.89 5.11 7.16
N LEU A 63 -2.28 6.04 6.41
CA LEU A 63 -3.02 7.07 5.68
C LEU A 63 -3.99 6.46 4.66
N LEU A 64 -3.56 5.45 3.90
CA LEU A 64 -4.43 4.75 2.95
C LEU A 64 -5.49 3.92 3.65
N LEU A 65 -5.20 3.31 4.79
CA LEU A 65 -6.15 2.49 5.54
C LEU A 65 -7.38 3.32 5.92
N VAL A 66 -7.16 4.48 6.52
CA VAL A 66 -8.24 5.41 6.89
C VAL A 66 -8.80 6.19 5.68
N GLY A 67 -8.10 6.17 4.55
CA GLY A 67 -8.50 6.90 3.35
C GLY A 67 -8.31 8.41 3.48
N LEU A 68 -7.16 8.83 3.98
CA LEU A 68 -6.75 10.21 4.14
C LEU A 68 -5.63 10.57 3.14
N PHE A 69 -5.83 11.65 2.38
CA PHE A 69 -4.93 12.06 1.29
C PHE A 69 -4.68 10.92 0.30
N SER A 70 -5.70 10.11 0.05
CA SER A 70 -5.56 8.76 -0.52
C SER A 70 -4.89 8.77 -1.89
N ARG A 71 -5.14 9.78 -2.71
CA ARG A 71 -4.52 9.89 -4.04
C ARG A 71 -3.00 10.08 -3.95
N VAL A 72 -2.57 10.99 -3.07
CA VAL A 72 -1.15 11.30 -2.87
C VAL A 72 -0.45 10.14 -2.17
N SER A 73 -1.05 9.62 -1.10
CA SER A 73 -0.51 8.47 -0.35
C SER A 73 -0.38 7.24 -1.24
N ALA A 74 -1.37 6.97 -2.11
CA ALA A 74 -1.33 5.84 -3.04
C ALA A 74 -0.25 6.01 -4.12
N PHE A 75 -0.07 7.23 -4.64
CA PHE A 75 1.00 7.49 -5.61
C PHE A 75 2.39 7.25 -5.00
N ILE A 76 2.61 7.71 -3.77
CA ILE A 76 3.88 7.49 -3.06
C ILE A 76 4.08 6.00 -2.73
N ALA A 77 3.04 5.32 -2.23
CA ALA A 77 3.11 3.89 -1.93
C ALA A 77 3.37 3.04 -3.20
N SER A 78 2.81 3.45 -4.34
CA SER A 78 3.07 2.82 -5.64
C SER A 78 4.55 2.94 -6.04
N GLY A 79 5.10 4.15 -6.01
CA GLY A 79 6.52 4.37 -6.32
C GLY A 79 7.46 3.64 -5.34
N PHE A 80 7.10 3.63 -4.05
CA PHE A 80 7.85 2.90 -3.03
C PHE A 80 7.87 1.39 -3.29
N THR A 81 6.72 0.79 -3.61
CA THR A 81 6.65 -0.66 -3.88
C THR A 81 7.27 -1.05 -5.22
N ALA A 82 7.28 -0.14 -6.20
CA ALA A 82 8.10 -0.29 -7.40
C ALA A 82 9.60 -0.31 -7.04
N ALA A 83 10.06 0.63 -6.22
CA ALA A 83 11.45 0.65 -5.75
C ALA A 83 11.79 -0.61 -4.93
N ALA A 84 10.87 -1.10 -4.09
CA ALA A 84 11.03 -2.35 -3.38
C ALA A 84 11.20 -3.54 -4.33
N TYR A 85 10.46 -3.59 -5.44
CA TYR A 85 10.65 -4.61 -6.47
C TYR A 85 12.04 -4.55 -7.11
N PHE A 86 12.44 -3.38 -7.63
CA PHE A 86 13.72 -3.26 -8.34
C PHE A 86 14.94 -3.40 -7.42
N ILE A 87 14.91 -2.74 -6.26
CA ILE A 87 16.05 -2.68 -5.33
C ILE A 87 16.04 -3.89 -4.39
N GLY A 88 14.88 -4.24 -3.85
CA GLY A 88 14.75 -5.27 -2.83
C GLY A 88 14.62 -6.70 -3.37
N HIS A 89 14.12 -6.89 -4.60
CA HIS A 89 13.92 -8.21 -5.21
C HIS A 89 14.80 -8.44 -6.44
N VAL A 90 14.75 -7.57 -7.45
CA VAL A 90 15.49 -7.77 -8.70
C VAL A 90 17.00 -7.62 -8.48
N ALA A 91 17.46 -6.57 -7.80
CA ALA A 91 18.89 -6.36 -7.58
C ALA A 91 19.51 -7.39 -6.61
N THR A 92 18.73 -7.98 -5.71
CA THR A 92 19.21 -8.93 -4.70
C THR A 92 19.10 -10.40 -5.13
N LYS A 93 18.07 -10.76 -5.91
CA LYS A 93 17.75 -12.15 -6.29
C LYS A 93 17.68 -12.38 -7.80
N GLY A 94 17.73 -11.32 -8.61
CA GLY A 94 17.64 -11.39 -10.07
C GLY A 94 16.20 -11.50 -10.60
N SER A 95 16.07 -12.02 -11.83
CA SER A 95 14.78 -12.36 -12.47
C SER A 95 13.78 -11.20 -12.62
N LEU A 96 14.06 -10.26 -13.53
CA LEU A 96 13.20 -9.09 -13.78
C LEU A 96 11.76 -9.43 -14.21
N LEU A 97 11.58 -10.45 -15.05
CA LEU A 97 10.27 -10.78 -15.65
C LEU A 97 9.55 -11.95 -14.96
N LEU A 98 10.19 -12.56 -13.96
CA LEU A 98 9.65 -13.72 -13.24
C LEU A 98 9.63 -13.42 -11.73
N PRO A 99 8.70 -12.56 -11.25
CA PRO A 99 8.63 -12.18 -9.85
C PRO A 99 8.47 -13.37 -8.89
N ILE A 100 7.88 -14.46 -9.36
CA ILE A 100 7.77 -15.72 -8.61
C ILE A 100 9.15 -16.27 -8.19
N LEU A 101 10.19 -16.04 -8.99
CA LEU A 101 11.55 -16.51 -8.71
C LEU A 101 12.32 -15.60 -7.74
N ASN A 102 11.93 -14.33 -7.59
CA ASN A 102 12.55 -13.39 -6.65
C ASN A 102 11.66 -13.06 -5.43
N GLY A 103 10.46 -13.62 -5.37
CA GLY A 103 9.47 -13.35 -4.31
C GLY A 103 8.89 -11.94 -4.35
N GLY A 104 8.99 -11.25 -5.49
CA GLY A 104 8.57 -9.85 -5.67
C GLY A 104 7.13 -9.67 -6.16
N GLU A 105 6.35 -10.75 -6.27
CA GLU A 105 4.96 -10.71 -6.76
C GLU A 105 4.11 -9.70 -5.97
N THR A 106 4.20 -9.72 -4.64
CA THR A 106 3.46 -8.80 -3.78
C THR A 106 3.86 -7.34 -3.99
N ALA A 107 5.15 -7.06 -4.24
CA ALA A 107 5.63 -5.72 -4.53
C ALA A 107 5.06 -5.18 -5.85
N VAL A 108 5.01 -6.03 -6.88
CA VAL A 108 4.39 -5.69 -8.17
C VAL A 108 2.88 -5.46 -8.02
N LEU A 109 2.17 -6.35 -7.32
CA LEU A 109 0.74 -6.21 -7.07
C LEU A 109 0.43 -4.90 -6.33
N PHE A 110 1.15 -4.59 -5.25
CA PHE A 110 0.96 -3.33 -4.54
C PHE A 110 1.25 -2.12 -5.41
N CYS A 111 2.31 -2.15 -6.22
CA CYS A 111 2.65 -1.06 -7.11
C CYS A 111 1.46 -0.67 -7.99
N PHE A 112 0.85 -1.66 -8.66
CA PHE A 112 -0.26 -1.40 -9.58
C PHE A 112 -1.59 -1.16 -8.86
N ILE A 113 -1.85 -1.81 -7.73
CA ILE A 113 -3.05 -1.54 -6.93
C ILE A 113 -3.01 -0.09 -6.41
N PHE A 114 -1.89 0.36 -5.85
CA PHE A 114 -1.76 1.72 -5.37
C PHE A 114 -1.75 2.74 -6.52
N LEU A 115 -1.16 2.40 -7.67
CA LEU A 115 -1.27 3.25 -8.86
C LEU A 115 -2.73 3.41 -9.30
N TYR A 116 -3.50 2.33 -9.32
CA TYR A 116 -4.93 2.36 -9.60
C TYR A 116 -5.66 3.26 -8.59
N LEU A 117 -5.42 3.08 -7.29
CA LEU A 117 -6.03 3.89 -6.23
C LEU A 117 -5.67 5.39 -6.31
N ALA A 118 -4.46 5.72 -6.79
CA ALA A 118 -4.05 7.10 -7.02
C ALA A 118 -4.95 7.79 -8.08
N VAL A 119 -5.40 7.03 -9.09
CA VAL A 119 -6.22 7.52 -10.21
C VAL A 119 -7.72 7.41 -9.90
N SER A 120 -8.19 6.27 -9.39
CA SER A 120 -9.61 6.02 -9.09
C SER A 120 -10.10 6.81 -7.88
N GLY A 121 -9.20 7.17 -6.97
CA GLY A 121 -9.51 7.91 -5.75
C GLY A 121 -9.93 7.01 -4.57
N PRO A 122 -10.43 7.62 -3.49
CA PRO A 122 -10.46 6.99 -2.17
C PRO A 122 -11.64 6.03 -1.94
N GLY A 123 -12.70 6.09 -2.76
CA GLY A 123 -13.98 5.45 -2.48
C GLY A 123 -14.77 6.11 -1.32
N PRO A 124 -16.04 5.71 -1.12
CA PRO A 124 -16.96 6.36 -0.19
C PRO A 124 -16.63 6.10 1.29
N TRP A 125 -15.97 4.97 1.62
CA TRP A 125 -15.55 4.69 3.00
C TRP A 125 -14.16 5.26 3.26
N SER A 126 -14.03 6.58 3.22
CA SER A 126 -12.77 7.30 3.40
C SER A 126 -12.96 8.60 4.15
N LEU A 127 -11.93 9.01 4.92
CA LEU A 127 -11.91 10.35 5.50
C LEU A 127 -11.93 11.45 4.44
N ASP A 128 -11.33 11.21 3.27
CA ASP A 128 -11.38 12.14 2.13
C ASP A 128 -12.82 12.36 1.61
N ALA A 129 -13.64 11.31 1.55
CA ALA A 129 -15.05 11.43 1.16
C ALA A 129 -15.86 12.20 2.21
N MET A 130 -15.65 11.89 3.50
CA MET A 130 -16.33 12.59 4.60
C MET A 130 -16.03 14.10 4.60
N ARG A 131 -14.78 14.49 4.32
CA ARG A 131 -14.36 15.91 4.22
C ARG A 131 -14.97 16.65 3.02
N LYS A 132 -15.35 15.94 1.96
CA LYS A 132 -16.02 16.55 0.80
C LYS A 132 -17.49 16.81 1.11
N THR A 133 -18.16 15.85 1.77
CA THR A 133 -19.55 16.01 2.18
C THR A 133 -19.72 17.16 3.17
N SER A 134 -18.79 17.34 4.12
CA SER A 134 -18.86 18.44 5.10
C SER A 134 -18.67 19.84 4.50
N LYS A 135 -18.12 19.96 3.28
CA LYS A 135 -18.00 21.25 2.57
C LYS A 135 -19.23 21.60 1.72
N GLN A 136 -20.19 20.69 1.63
CA GLN A 136 -21.41 20.85 0.81
C GLN A 136 -22.68 21.04 1.67
N SER A 137 -22.53 21.10 2.99
CA SER A 137 -23.57 21.46 3.97
C SER A 137 -23.28 22.82 4.57
#